data_AF-A0A2X3CCV0-F1
#
_entry.id   AF-A0A2X3CCV0-F1
#
_cell.length_a   1.000
_cell.length_b   1.000
_cell.length_c   1.000
_cell.angle_alpha   90.00
_cell.angle_beta   90.00
_cell.angle_gamma   90.00
#
_symmetry.space_group_name_H-M   'P 1'
#
loop_
_entity.id
_entity.type
_entity.pdbx_description
1 polymer ?
#
loop_
_entity_poly.entity_id
_entity_poly.type
_entity_poly.pdbx_seq_one_letter_code
_entity_poly.pdbx_strand_id
1 'polypeptide(L)'
;MTATVYNARQVVDKIGHLCDYILFDSAWVGYEQFIPMMADCSPLLLELTPDDPGIFVTQSVHKQQAGFSQTSQIHKKDNHLRGQARFCPHKRLNNAFMLHASTSPFYPLFAALDVNAKIHEGESGRRLWAECVALGIEARKAIIANCKMIQPFIPPMVAGRPWQDHPTRRSPGSAASSASNRRALAWF
;
A
#
# COMPACT_ATOMS: atom_id res chain seq x y z
N MET A 1 -3.75 8.74 13.17
CA MET A 1 -4.45 7.67 12.42
C MET A 1 -3.96 6.34 12.99
N THR A 2 -4.85 5.40 13.27
CA THR A 2 -4.47 4.03 13.66
C THR A 2 -4.07 3.24 12.41
N ALA A 3 -3.08 2.34 12.52
CA ALA A 3 -2.50 1.59 11.40
C ALA A 3 -3.41 0.45 10.89
N THR A 4 -4.66 0.76 10.53
CA THR A 4 -5.58 -0.24 9.95
C THR A 4 -5.57 -0.13 8.43
N VAL A 5 -5.21 -1.22 7.76
CA VAL A 5 -5.18 -1.31 6.28
C VAL A 5 -6.32 -2.21 5.81
N TYR A 6 -7.08 -1.74 4.82
CA TYR A 6 -8.19 -2.50 4.26
C TYR A 6 -7.70 -3.56 3.26
N ASN A 7 -8.46 -4.65 3.15
CA ASN A 7 -8.37 -5.53 2.00
C ASN A 7 -9.10 -4.87 0.83
N ALA A 8 -8.37 -4.37 -0.17
CA ALA A 8 -8.93 -3.60 -1.27
C ALA A 8 -9.86 -4.45 -2.15
N ARG A 9 -9.52 -5.73 -2.36
CA ARG A 9 -10.35 -6.67 -3.11
C ARG A 9 -11.74 -6.80 -2.47
N GLN A 10 -11.80 -7.04 -1.16
CA GLN A 10 -13.08 -7.15 -0.46
C GLN A 10 -13.92 -5.86 -0.51
N VAL A 11 -13.29 -4.68 -0.55
CA VAL A 11 -14.01 -3.42 -0.74
C VAL A 11 -14.64 -3.38 -2.13
N VAL A 12 -13.86 -3.62 -3.18
CA VAL A 12 -14.35 -3.62 -4.57
C VAL A 12 -15.48 -4.64 -4.76
N ASP A 13 -15.33 -5.86 -4.24
CA ASP A 13 -16.33 -6.92 -4.43
C ASP A 13 -17.66 -6.57 -3.75
N LYS A 14 -17.62 -5.91 -2.58
CA LYS A 14 -18.83 -5.61 -1.79
C LYS A 14 -19.58 -4.38 -2.25
N ILE A 15 -18.87 -3.33 -2.64
CA ILE A 15 -19.50 -2.03 -2.94
C ILE A 15 -19.19 -1.50 -4.34
N GLY A 16 -18.30 -2.16 -5.11
CA GLY A 16 -17.85 -1.67 -6.41
C GLY A 16 -18.97 -1.52 -7.43
N HIS A 17 -19.93 -2.46 -7.45
CA HIS A 17 -21.09 -2.42 -8.34
C HIS A 17 -22.07 -1.26 -8.05
N LEU A 18 -21.92 -0.58 -6.90
CA LEU A 18 -22.74 0.58 -6.52
C LEU A 18 -22.10 1.91 -6.94
N CYS A 19 -20.88 1.89 -7.49
CA CYS A 19 -20.10 3.09 -7.76
C CYS A 19 -19.55 3.08 -9.19
N ASP A 20 -19.50 4.25 -9.84
CA ASP A 20 -18.75 4.40 -11.08
C ASP A 20 -17.24 4.43 -10.82
N TYR A 21 -16.82 5.07 -9.71
CA TYR A 21 -15.44 5.12 -9.25
C TYR A 21 -15.34 4.91 -7.74
N ILE A 22 -14.22 4.33 -7.32
CA ILE A 22 -13.78 4.33 -5.92
C ILE A 22 -12.43 5.05 -5.84
N LEU A 23 -12.35 6.02 -4.93
CA LEU A 23 -11.10 6.67 -4.55
C LEU A 23 -10.57 6.01 -3.27
N PHE A 24 -9.39 5.42 -3.35
CA PHE A 24 -8.64 4.95 -2.19
C PHE A 24 -7.67 6.05 -1.74
N ASP A 25 -8.04 6.81 -0.70
CA ASP A 25 -7.10 7.72 -0.05
C ASP A 25 -6.04 6.93 0.72
N SER A 26 -4.91 6.72 0.04
CA SER A 26 -3.81 5.88 0.46
C SER A 26 -2.62 6.71 0.92
N ALA A 27 -2.85 7.93 1.40
CA ALA A 27 -1.77 8.84 1.78
C ALA A 27 -0.79 8.25 2.81
N TRP A 28 -1.28 7.42 3.73
CA TRP A 28 -0.49 6.75 4.77
C TRP A 28 -0.05 5.33 4.39
N VAL A 29 -0.22 4.92 3.13
CA VAL A 29 0.26 3.63 2.63
C VAL A 29 0.93 3.87 1.26
N GLY A 30 0.88 2.92 0.35
CA GLY A 30 1.53 2.95 -0.96
C GLY A 30 2.71 1.98 -1.07
N TYR A 31 3.18 1.45 0.07
CA TYR A 31 4.21 0.42 0.13
C TYR A 31 3.64 -1.00 0.07
N GLU A 32 2.34 -1.18 0.29
CA GLU A 32 1.70 -2.50 0.31
C GLU A 32 1.83 -3.24 -1.03
N GLN A 33 1.94 -2.50 -2.14
CA GLN A 33 2.21 -3.05 -3.47
C GLN A 33 3.61 -3.71 -3.59
N PHE A 34 4.56 -3.33 -2.74
CA PHE A 34 5.94 -3.86 -2.76
C PHE A 34 6.18 -4.94 -1.70
N ILE A 35 5.22 -5.18 -0.81
CA ILE A 35 5.30 -6.16 0.27
C ILE A 35 4.36 -7.33 -0.05
N PRO A 36 4.85 -8.51 -0.48
CA PRO A 36 4.01 -9.59 -0.98
C PRO A 36 2.89 -10.05 -0.02
N MET A 37 3.13 -10.00 1.30
CA MET A 37 2.10 -10.39 2.28
C MET A 37 0.92 -9.41 2.36
N MET A 38 1.07 -8.20 1.82
CA MET A 38 0.06 -7.13 1.80
C MET A 38 -0.55 -6.91 0.41
N ALA A 39 -0.26 -7.77 -0.57
CA ALA A 39 -0.71 -7.60 -1.95
C ALA A 39 -2.25 -7.40 -2.07
N ASP A 40 -3.02 -8.13 -1.25
CA ASP A 40 -4.49 -8.04 -1.22
C ASP A 40 -5.01 -6.66 -0.73
N CYS A 41 -4.15 -5.87 -0.10
CA CYS A 41 -4.44 -4.51 0.34
C CYS A 41 -4.25 -3.48 -0.77
N SER A 42 -3.54 -3.80 -1.86
CA SER A 42 -3.25 -2.84 -2.91
C SER A 42 -4.37 -2.79 -3.97
N PRO A 43 -5.09 -1.68 -4.12
CA PRO A 43 -6.10 -1.53 -5.18
C PRO A 43 -5.50 -1.52 -6.59
N LEU A 44 -4.20 -1.24 -6.74
CA LEU A 44 -3.53 -1.18 -8.04
C LEU A 44 -3.20 -2.58 -8.61
N LEU A 45 -3.02 -3.58 -7.74
CA LEU A 45 -2.74 -4.97 -8.11
C LEU A 45 -4.01 -5.77 -8.45
N LEU A 46 -5.17 -5.14 -8.35
CA LEU A 46 -6.45 -5.75 -8.66
C LEU A 46 -6.60 -5.97 -10.17
N GLU A 47 -6.97 -7.17 -10.58
CA GLU A 47 -7.54 -7.41 -11.90
C GLU A 47 -9.00 -6.92 -11.91
N LEU A 48 -9.37 -6.19 -12.96
CA LEU A 48 -10.67 -5.50 -13.06
C LEU A 48 -11.34 -5.85 -14.38
N THR A 49 -12.64 -6.05 -14.33
CA THR A 49 -13.52 -6.33 -15.45
C THR A 49 -14.33 -5.09 -15.82
N PRO A 50 -15.00 -5.04 -16.99
CA PRO A 50 -15.83 -3.89 -17.38
C PRO A 50 -16.95 -3.51 -16.40
N ASP A 51 -17.39 -4.45 -15.55
CA ASP A 51 -18.44 -4.23 -14.56
C ASP A 51 -17.92 -3.59 -13.26
N ASP A 52 -16.62 -3.75 -12.97
CA ASP A 52 -15.95 -3.17 -11.81
C ASP A 52 -15.85 -1.63 -11.88
N PRO A 53 -15.79 -0.91 -10.75
CA PRO A 53 -15.64 0.54 -10.73
C PRO A 53 -14.27 0.97 -11.27
N GLY A 54 -14.16 2.21 -11.74
CA GLY A 54 -12.89 2.85 -11.98
C GLY A 54 -12.17 3.12 -10.66
N ILE A 55 -10.85 2.94 -10.63
CA ILE A 55 -10.06 3.10 -9.41
C ILE A 55 -9.17 4.33 -9.50
N PHE A 56 -9.26 5.19 -8.49
CA PHE A 56 -8.26 6.22 -8.20
C PHE A 56 -7.56 5.90 -6.88
N VAL A 57 -6.26 6.16 -6.83
CA VAL A 57 -5.45 5.99 -5.62
C VAL A 57 -4.60 7.23 -5.41
N THR A 58 -4.78 7.92 -4.28
CA THR A 58 -3.94 9.06 -3.88
C THR A 58 -2.91 8.61 -2.87
N GLN A 59 -1.64 8.96 -3.09
CA GLN A 59 -0.54 8.60 -2.19
C GLN A 59 0.30 9.83 -1.88
N SER A 60 0.56 10.09 -0.60
CA SER A 60 1.51 11.12 -0.17
C SER A 60 2.89 10.49 -0.12
N VAL A 61 3.65 10.65 -1.20
CA VAL A 61 4.99 10.06 -1.33
C VAL A 61 5.89 10.47 -0.17
N HIS A 62 5.77 11.71 0.29
CA HIS A 62 6.56 12.23 1.42
C HIS A 62 6.23 11.65 2.81
N LYS A 63 5.16 10.86 2.96
CA LYS A 63 4.80 10.29 4.28
C LYS A 63 5.59 9.03 4.60
N GLN A 64 5.47 8.01 3.75
CA GLN A 64 6.09 6.69 3.99
C GLN A 64 6.77 6.12 2.74
N GLN A 65 7.01 6.94 1.72
CA GLN A 65 7.88 6.63 0.58
C GLN A 65 9.02 7.66 0.52
N ALA A 66 9.74 7.73 -0.59
CA ALA A 66 10.94 8.56 -0.71
C ALA A 66 10.66 9.86 -1.47
N GLY A 67 10.20 10.92 -0.79
CA GLY A 67 9.97 12.22 -1.44
C GLY A 67 10.00 13.40 -0.48
N PHE A 68 10.20 14.61 -1.03
CA PHE A 68 10.13 15.86 -0.26
C PHE A 68 8.70 16.18 0.14
N SER A 69 8.51 16.89 1.26
CA SER A 69 7.21 17.45 1.65
C SER A 69 6.51 18.12 0.46
N GLN A 70 5.18 17.96 0.40
CA GLN A 70 4.31 18.36 -0.72
C GLN A 70 4.35 17.44 -1.97
N THR A 71 5.22 16.42 -2.03
CA THR A 71 5.15 15.42 -3.11
C THR A 71 4.04 14.39 -2.88
N SER A 72 3.23 14.15 -3.91
CA SER A 72 2.16 13.15 -3.92
C SER A 72 1.90 12.66 -5.34
N GLN A 73 1.16 11.55 -5.47
CA GLN A 73 0.78 10.96 -6.76
C GLN A 73 -0.71 10.60 -6.78
N ILE A 74 -1.29 10.68 -7.97
CA ILE A 74 -2.63 10.16 -8.28
C ILE A 74 -2.46 9.05 -9.31
N HIS A 75 -2.75 7.81 -8.91
CA HIS A 75 -2.78 6.69 -9.83
C HIS A 75 -4.21 6.50 -10.34
N LYS A 76 -4.35 6.41 -11.66
CA LYS A 76 -5.63 6.20 -12.34
C LYS A 76 -5.65 4.83 -12.99
N LYS A 77 -6.56 3.96 -12.54
CA LYS A 77 -6.76 2.60 -13.05
C LYS A 77 -8.23 2.40 -13.42
N ASP A 78 -8.59 2.80 -14.64
CA ASP A 78 -9.96 2.74 -15.15
C ASP A 78 -10.02 2.34 -16.64
N ASN A 79 -8.94 1.78 -17.19
CA ASN A 79 -8.88 1.39 -18.59
C ASN A 79 -9.89 0.29 -18.95
N HIS A 80 -10.31 -0.54 -17.99
CA HIS A 80 -11.38 -1.54 -18.15
C HIS A 80 -12.74 -0.91 -18.46
N LEU A 81 -12.91 0.39 -18.18
CA LEU A 81 -14.12 1.16 -18.51
C LEU A 81 -14.10 1.80 -19.89
N ARG A 82 -13.00 1.70 -20.64
CA ARG A 82 -12.85 2.36 -21.93
C ARG A 82 -14.01 2.01 -22.88
N GLY A 83 -14.65 3.04 -23.44
CA GLY A 83 -15.82 2.89 -24.32
C GLY A 83 -17.16 3.02 -23.59
N GLN A 84 -17.18 2.98 -22.26
CA GLN A 84 -18.39 3.21 -21.48
C GLN A 84 -18.60 4.72 -21.22
N ALA A 85 -19.85 5.14 -21.07
CA ALA A 85 -20.21 6.53 -20.76
C ALA A 85 -19.58 7.04 -19.44
N ARG A 86 -19.38 6.14 -18.46
CA ARG A 86 -18.76 6.45 -17.17
C ARG A 86 -17.23 6.58 -17.21
N PHE A 87 -16.56 6.30 -18.33
CA PHE A 87 -15.11 6.45 -18.42
C PHE A 87 -14.67 7.91 -18.29
N CYS A 88 -13.66 8.17 -17.47
CA CYS A 88 -13.07 9.50 -17.27
C CYS A 88 -11.84 9.66 -18.18
N PRO A 89 -11.94 10.31 -19.35
CA PRO A 89 -10.80 10.48 -20.23
C PRO A 89 -9.75 11.42 -19.62
N HIS A 90 -8.48 11.22 -20.01
CA HIS A 90 -7.36 12.04 -19.53
C HIS A 90 -7.63 13.55 -19.64
N LYS A 91 -8.24 14.02 -20.74
CA LYS A 91 -8.57 15.45 -20.92
C LYS A 91 -9.45 16.02 -19.80
N ARG A 92 -10.44 15.24 -19.31
CA ARG A 92 -11.32 15.68 -18.21
C ARG A 92 -10.57 15.67 -16.87
N LEU A 93 -9.80 14.62 -16.60
CA LEU A 93 -9.00 14.55 -15.38
C LEU A 93 -7.93 15.65 -15.34
N ASN A 94 -7.22 15.89 -16.46
CA ASN A 94 -6.19 16.91 -16.55
C ASN A 94 -6.77 18.31 -16.36
N ASN A 95 -7.99 18.56 -16.84
CA ASN A 95 -8.68 19.83 -16.57
C ASN A 95 -8.88 20.06 -15.06
N ALA A 96 -9.31 19.04 -14.32
CA ALA A 96 -9.43 19.12 -12.86
C ALA A 96 -8.05 19.26 -12.16
N PHE A 97 -7.04 18.54 -12.63
CA PHE A 97 -5.66 18.66 -12.12
C PHE A 97 -5.13 20.10 -12.26
N MET A 98 -5.31 20.72 -13.42
CA MET A 98 -4.83 22.07 -13.71
C MET A 98 -5.49 23.17 -12.87
N LEU A 99 -6.67 22.93 -12.28
CA LEU A 99 -7.28 23.87 -11.33
C LEU A 99 -6.50 23.99 -10.03
N HIS A 100 -5.74 22.96 -9.65
CA HIS A 100 -5.01 22.89 -8.39
C HIS A 100 -3.48 22.90 -8.57
N ALA A 101 -3.00 22.60 -9.77
CA ALA A 101 -1.59 22.63 -10.08
C ALA A 101 -1.08 24.08 -10.26
N SER A 102 0.13 24.35 -9.76
CA SER A 102 0.83 25.59 -10.06
C SER A 102 1.22 25.62 -11.54
N THR A 103 1.10 26.79 -12.17
CA THR A 103 1.65 27.05 -13.52
C THR A 103 3.19 27.11 -13.52
N SER A 104 3.79 27.21 -12.33
CA SER A 104 5.24 27.23 -12.10
C SER A 104 5.61 26.18 -11.05
N PRO A 105 5.62 24.88 -11.40
CA PRO A 105 6.00 23.82 -10.47
C PRO A 105 7.48 23.90 -10.07
N PHE A 106 7.81 23.48 -8.85
CA PHE A 106 9.20 23.37 -8.41
C PHE A 106 9.81 22.05 -8.88
N TYR A 107 10.71 22.10 -9.88
CA TYR A 107 11.20 20.92 -10.59
C TYR A 107 11.88 19.87 -9.69
N PRO A 108 12.62 20.23 -8.63
CA PRO A 108 13.17 19.25 -7.69
C PRO A 108 12.11 18.38 -6.99
N LEU A 109 10.86 18.85 -6.81
CA LEU A 109 9.77 18.00 -6.29
C LEU A 109 9.40 16.91 -7.30
N PHE A 110 9.42 17.24 -8.60
CA PHE A 110 9.16 16.27 -9.67
C PHE A 110 10.30 15.27 -9.79
N ALA A 111 11.55 15.71 -9.69
CA ALA A 111 12.71 14.83 -9.67
C ALA A 111 12.66 13.86 -8.47
N ALA A 112 12.21 14.31 -7.29
CA ALA A 112 12.02 13.43 -6.14
C ALA A 112 10.96 12.34 -6.40
N LEU A 113 9.85 12.69 -7.09
CA LEU A 113 8.83 11.71 -7.49
C LEU A 113 9.35 10.67 -8.50
N ASP A 114 10.23 11.09 -9.42
CA ASP A 114 10.84 10.20 -10.42
C ASP A 114 11.83 9.21 -9.76
N VAL A 115 12.73 9.74 -8.93
CA VAL A 115 13.67 8.92 -8.16
C VAL A 115 12.93 7.97 -7.21
N ASN A 116 11.83 8.39 -6.59
CA ASN A 116 10.98 7.53 -5.78
C ASN A 116 10.50 6.29 -6.57
N ALA A 117 10.01 6.50 -7.79
CA ALA A 117 9.57 5.40 -8.64
C ALA A 117 10.72 4.43 -8.93
N LYS A 118 11.92 4.96 -9.20
CA LYS A 118 13.11 4.14 -9.45
C LYS A 118 13.60 3.36 -8.23
N ILE A 119 13.55 3.96 -7.03
CA ILE A 119 13.91 3.30 -5.76
C ILE A 119 13.06 2.04 -5.54
N HIS A 120 11.77 2.14 -5.86
CA HIS A 120 10.80 1.07 -5.63
C HIS A 120 10.71 0.05 -6.77
N GLU A 121 11.35 0.33 -7.91
CA GLU A 121 11.31 -0.54 -9.08
C GLU A 121 12.06 -1.87 -8.83
N GLY A 122 11.45 -2.96 -9.29
CA GLY A 122 12.10 -4.27 -9.37
C GLY A 122 12.39 -4.93 -8.02
N GLU A 123 13.34 -5.86 -8.04
CA GLU A 123 13.66 -6.70 -6.89
C GLU A 123 14.41 -5.93 -5.79
N SER A 124 15.19 -4.91 -6.16
CA SER A 124 15.87 -4.03 -5.21
C SER A 124 14.87 -3.29 -4.32
N GLY A 125 13.82 -2.72 -4.90
CA GLY A 125 12.77 -2.02 -4.13
C GLY A 125 12.04 -2.96 -3.17
N ARG A 126 11.67 -4.16 -3.63
CA ARG A 126 11.04 -5.18 -2.77
C ARG A 126 11.96 -5.63 -1.64
N ARG A 127 13.26 -5.79 -1.91
CA ARG A 127 14.25 -6.15 -0.90
C ARG A 127 14.38 -5.09 0.19
N LEU A 128 14.40 -3.81 -0.16
CA LEU A 128 14.46 -2.71 0.81
C LEU A 128 13.28 -2.78 1.79
N TRP A 129 12.07 -3.01 1.28
CA TRP A 129 10.89 -3.19 2.13
C TRP A 129 10.94 -4.47 2.97
N ALA A 130 11.42 -5.59 2.43
CA ALA A 130 11.58 -6.83 3.19
C ALA A 130 12.58 -6.67 4.35
N GLU A 131 13.67 -5.95 4.15
CA GLU A 131 14.64 -5.62 5.20
C GLU A 131 14.04 -4.67 6.24
N CYS A 132 13.28 -3.66 5.82
CA CYS A 132 12.56 -2.74 6.71
C CYS A 132 11.54 -3.49 7.60
N VAL A 133 10.74 -4.38 7.02
CA VAL A 133 9.78 -5.24 7.76
C VAL A 133 10.51 -6.09 8.79
N ALA A 134 11.59 -6.76 8.40
CA ALA A 134 12.36 -7.60 9.31
C ALA A 134 12.92 -6.79 10.49
N LEU A 135 13.47 -5.60 10.23
CA LEU A 135 13.95 -4.70 11.27
C LEU A 135 12.83 -4.27 12.21
N GLY A 136 11.65 -3.92 11.67
CA GLY A 136 10.48 -3.57 12.47
C GLY A 136 10.01 -4.71 13.38
N ILE A 137 10.07 -5.96 12.90
CA ILE A 137 9.74 -7.15 13.70
C ILE A 137 10.75 -7.33 14.83
N GLU A 138 12.06 -7.28 14.54
CA GLU A 138 13.10 -7.42 15.58
C GLU A 138 13.00 -6.32 16.64
N ALA A 139 12.73 -5.07 16.22
CA ALA A 139 12.53 -3.97 17.15
C ALA A 139 11.33 -4.23 18.10
N ARG A 140 10.21 -4.75 17.58
CA ARG A 140 9.04 -5.11 18.40
C ARG A 140 9.35 -6.24 19.38
N LYS A 141 10.10 -7.27 18.96
CA LYS A 141 10.57 -8.33 19.86
C LYS A 141 11.48 -7.81 20.96
N ALA A 142 12.41 -6.91 20.61
CA ALA A 142 13.28 -6.27 21.58
C ALA A 142 12.48 -5.43 22.60
N ILE A 143 11.44 -4.72 22.17
CA ILE A 143 10.53 -4.00 23.07
C ILE A 143 9.82 -4.97 24.01
N ILE A 144 9.25 -6.08 23.51
CA ILE A 144 8.61 -7.08 24.37
C ILE A 144 9.56 -7.65 25.43
N ALA A 145 10.81 -7.93 25.03
CA ALA A 145 11.81 -8.53 25.92
C ALA A 145 12.32 -7.56 27.01
N ASN A 146 12.40 -6.26 26.69
CA ASN A 146 13.11 -5.29 27.55
C ASN A 146 12.19 -4.21 28.16
N CYS A 147 11.01 -3.99 27.62
CA CYS A 147 10.08 -2.96 28.07
C CYS A 147 8.89 -3.60 28.80
N LYS A 148 8.46 -2.98 29.91
CA LYS A 148 7.24 -3.40 30.64
C LYS A 148 6.05 -2.48 30.34
N MET A 149 6.28 -1.16 30.33
CA MET A 149 5.22 -0.15 30.21
C MET A 149 4.86 0.21 28.75
N ILE A 150 5.79 0.03 27.82
CA ILE A 150 5.59 0.33 26.40
C ILE A 150 5.57 -1.02 25.68
N GLN A 151 4.42 -1.39 25.12
CA GLN A 151 4.23 -2.63 24.38
C GLN A 151 3.79 -2.33 22.94
N PRO A 152 4.26 -3.11 21.95
CA PRO A 152 3.78 -2.98 20.58
C PRO A 152 2.31 -3.40 20.49
N PHE A 153 1.53 -2.67 19.69
CA PHE A 153 0.15 -3.07 19.39
C PHE A 153 0.14 -4.17 18.33
N ILE A 154 0.18 -5.42 18.78
CA ILE A 154 0.18 -6.65 17.98
C ILE A 154 -0.61 -7.74 18.70
N PRO A 155 -1.08 -8.80 18.01
CA PRO A 155 -1.69 -9.93 18.68
C PRO A 155 -0.70 -10.59 19.66
N PRO A 156 -1.10 -10.89 20.91
CA PRO A 156 -0.20 -11.54 21.87
C PRO A 156 0.17 -12.96 21.45
N MET A 157 -0.75 -13.64 20.76
CA MET A 157 -0.63 -15.03 20.33
C MET A 157 -0.98 -15.16 18.85
N VAL A 158 -0.20 -15.93 18.10
CA VAL A 158 -0.51 -16.34 16.73
C VAL A 158 -0.27 -17.83 16.56
N ALA A 159 -1.25 -18.53 16.00
CA ALA A 159 -1.21 -19.98 15.79
C ALA A 159 -0.80 -20.77 17.05
N GLY A 160 -1.35 -20.37 18.20
CA GLY A 160 -1.13 -21.03 19.50
C GLY A 160 0.22 -20.76 20.16
N ARG A 161 1.05 -19.86 19.61
CA ARG A 161 2.36 -19.47 20.18
C ARG A 161 2.47 -17.96 20.38
N PRO A 162 3.24 -17.48 21.38
CA PRO A 162 3.53 -16.06 21.55
C PRO A 162 4.11 -15.44 20.27
N TRP A 163 3.72 -14.22 19.95
CA TRP A 163 4.11 -13.59 18.68
C TRP A 163 5.63 -13.47 18.52
N GLN A 164 6.35 -13.13 19.59
CA GLN A 164 7.80 -12.94 19.58
C GLN A 164 8.60 -14.23 19.31
N ASP A 165 8.00 -15.40 19.48
CA ASP A 165 8.65 -16.70 19.29
C ASP A 165 8.66 -17.14 17.81
N HIS A 166 7.90 -16.45 16.94
CA HIS A 166 7.89 -16.75 15.51
C HIS A 166 9.17 -16.24 14.83
N PRO A 167 9.76 -16.96 13.87
CA PRO A 167 10.96 -16.51 13.17
C PRO A 167 10.67 -15.26 12.34
N THR A 168 11.59 -14.29 12.37
CA THR A 168 11.43 -13.00 11.67
C THR A 168 11.55 -13.13 10.16
N ARG A 169 12.52 -13.92 9.71
CA ARG A 169 12.63 -14.33 8.30
C ARG A 169 12.10 -15.74 8.16
N ARG A 170 11.28 -15.94 7.14
CA ARG A 170 10.78 -17.27 6.80
C ARG A 170 11.88 -18.04 6.05
N SER A 171 12.10 -19.31 6.39
CA SER A 171 12.94 -20.19 5.59
C SER A 171 12.31 -20.37 4.19
N PRO A 172 13.10 -20.39 3.10
CA PRO A 172 12.59 -20.38 1.72
C PRO A 172 11.69 -21.57 1.32
N GLY A 173 11.50 -22.58 2.18
CA GLY A 173 10.73 -23.79 1.89
C GLY A 173 9.33 -23.90 2.51
N SER A 174 8.86 -22.92 3.30
CA SER A 174 7.51 -23.02 3.88
C SER A 174 6.48 -22.24 3.05
N ALA A 175 5.81 -22.92 2.13
CA ALA A 175 4.60 -22.40 1.50
C ALA A 175 3.52 -22.22 2.59
N ALA A 176 2.90 -21.04 2.68
CA ALA A 176 1.69 -20.89 3.50
C ALA A 176 0.49 -21.27 2.64
N SER A 177 0.00 -22.49 2.79
CA SER A 177 -1.30 -22.90 2.27
C SER A 177 -2.49 -22.40 3.11
N SER A 178 -2.26 -21.71 4.24
CA SER A 178 -3.34 -21.24 5.12
C SER A 178 -3.34 -19.72 5.35
N ALA A 179 -4.54 -19.14 5.31
CA ALA A 179 -4.81 -17.72 5.57
C ALA A 179 -4.43 -17.28 7.00
N SER A 180 -4.30 -18.22 7.96
CA SER A 180 -3.90 -17.91 9.33
C SER A 180 -2.43 -17.49 9.45
N ASN A 181 -1.55 -18.02 8.59
CA ASN A 181 -0.11 -17.71 8.64
C ASN A 181 0.25 -16.38 7.98
N ARG A 182 -0.54 -15.89 7.01
CA ARG A 182 -0.35 -14.53 6.46
C ARG A 182 -0.61 -13.46 7.51
N ARG A 183 -1.55 -13.72 8.42
CA ARG A 183 -1.87 -12.83 9.55
C ARG A 183 -0.78 -12.75 10.60
N ALA A 184 0.19 -13.68 10.69
CA ALA A 184 1.23 -13.62 11.72
C ALA A 184 2.19 -12.43 11.54
N LEU A 185 2.49 -12.10 10.28
CA LEU A 185 3.46 -11.08 9.90
C LEU A 185 2.80 -9.77 9.42
N ALA A 186 1.50 -9.78 9.13
CA ALA A 186 0.79 -8.68 8.47
C ALA A 186 0.28 -7.56 9.40
N TRP A 187 0.63 -7.56 10.69
CA TRP A 187 0.21 -6.50 11.61
C TRP A 187 1.26 -5.39 11.66
N PHE A 188 1.04 -4.39 10.79
CA PHE A 188 1.57 -3.04 11.00
C PHE A 188 0.73 -2.30 12.03
#